data_AF-A0A5C6DAN4-F1
#
_entry.id   AF-A0A5C6DAN4-F1
#
_cell.length_a   1.000
_cell.length_b   1.000
_cell.length_c   1.000
_cell.angle_alpha   90.00
_cell.angle_beta   90.00
_cell.angle_gamma   90.00
#
_symmetry.space_group_name_H-M   'P 1'
#
loop_
_entity.id
_entity.type
_entity.pdbx_description
1 polymer ?
#
loop_
_entity_poly.entity_id
_entity_poly.type
_entity_poly.pdbx_seq_one_letter_code
_entity_poly.pdbx_strand_id
1 'polypeptide(L)'
;MQCYWTVFTDTNTFDAARTVVDRLRVLSNAAFNEIEVEAYSKGGHKVRFSVDHGTLDWTQMVYDVILFSQRLGHRWSIAGGVEEELSLTSSHLTVSGIIMLTCWCSHLEHLGGG
;
A
#
# COMPACT_ATOMS: atom_id res chain seq x y z
N MET A 1 -6.44 -4.67 -12.42
CA MET A 1 -7.21 -4.30 -11.20
C MET A 1 -6.29 -3.48 -10.30
N GLN A 2 -6.84 -2.48 -9.61
CA GLN A 2 -6.04 -1.52 -8.84
C GLN A 2 -6.13 -1.80 -7.34
N CYS A 3 -4.99 -1.70 -6.65
CA CYS A 3 -4.92 -1.70 -5.18
C CYS A 3 -4.48 -0.35 -4.67
N TYR A 4 -5.04 0.04 -3.53
CA TYR A 4 -4.76 1.31 -2.88
C TYR A 4 -3.92 1.09 -1.64
N TRP A 5 -2.78 1.76 -1.60
CA TRP A 5 -1.80 1.65 -0.55
C TRP A 5 -1.75 2.94 0.25
N THR A 6 -1.58 2.81 1.56
CA THR A 6 -1.32 3.95 2.45
C THR A 6 -0.12 3.64 3.35
N VAL A 7 0.91 4.47 3.26
CA VAL A 7 2.11 4.43 4.10
C VAL A 7 1.99 5.52 5.15
N PHE A 8 2.20 5.15 6.41
CA PHE A 8 2.37 6.09 7.51
C PHE A 8 3.86 6.14 7.86
N THR A 9 4.46 7.33 7.80
CA THR A 9 5.88 7.55 8.08
C THR A 9 6.07 8.37 9.35
N ASP A 10 7.20 8.22 10.02
CA ASP A 10 7.62 9.07 11.16
C ASP A 10 8.52 10.25 10.72
N THR A 11 8.58 10.52 9.41
CA THR A 11 9.46 11.53 8.83
C THR A 11 9.01 12.94 9.16
N ASN A 12 9.96 13.85 9.36
CA ASN A 12 9.69 15.25 9.72
C ASN A 12 9.53 16.20 8.51
N THR A 13 9.74 15.71 7.28
CA THR A 13 9.59 16.49 6.04
C THR A 13 8.87 15.68 4.95
N PHE A 14 8.21 16.40 4.04
CA PHE A 14 7.57 15.81 2.85
C PHE A 14 8.58 15.13 1.93
N ASP A 15 9.79 15.69 1.78
CA ASP A 15 10.84 15.11 0.93
C ASP A 15 11.37 13.79 1.49
N ALA A 16 11.52 13.71 2.82
CA ALA A 16 11.86 12.44 3.47
C ALA A 16 10.74 11.40 3.30
N ALA A 17 9.46 11.81 3.39
CA ALA A 17 8.34 10.92 3.13
C ALA A 17 8.33 10.39 1.69
N ARG A 18 8.59 11.26 0.70
CA ARG A 18 8.73 10.87 -0.71
C ARG A 18 9.88 9.89 -0.91
N THR A 19 11.03 10.14 -0.28
CA THR A 19 12.20 9.26 -0.35
C THR A 19 11.88 7.85 0.17
N VAL A 20 11.10 7.73 1.24
CA VAL A 20 10.65 6.43 1.76
C VAL A 20 9.79 5.68 0.74
N VAL A 21 8.89 6.38 0.06
CA VAL A 21 8.01 5.80 -0.98
C VAL A 21 8.80 5.39 -2.22
N ASP A 22 9.79 6.18 -2.64
CA ASP A 22 10.66 5.81 -3.76
C ASP A 22 11.46 4.54 -3.45
N ARG A 23 11.91 4.36 -2.20
CA ARG A 23 12.56 3.10 -1.76
C ARG A 23 11.60 1.91 -1.83
N LEU A 24 10.34 2.09 -1.42
CA LEU A 24 9.32 1.05 -1.58
C LEU A 24 9.12 0.69 -3.05
N ARG A 25 9.04 1.70 -3.94
CA ARG A 25 8.88 1.50 -5.39
C ARG A 25 10.02 0.66 -5.98
N VAL A 26 11.26 0.98 -5.61
CA VAL A 26 12.45 0.23 -6.03
C VAL A 26 12.41 -1.20 -5.50
N LEU A 27 12.06 -1.38 -4.21
CA LEU A 27 12.02 -2.70 -3.57
C LEU A 27 10.94 -3.60 -4.15
N SER A 28 9.76 -3.06 -4.46
CA SER A 28 8.66 -3.83 -5.02
C SER A 28 8.80 -4.12 -6.50
N ASN A 29 9.66 -3.36 -7.21
CA ASN A 29 9.78 -3.35 -8.66
C ASN A 29 8.42 -3.14 -9.34
N ALA A 30 7.68 -2.13 -8.90
CA ALA A 30 6.35 -1.83 -9.43
C ALA A 30 6.18 -0.33 -9.70
N ALA A 31 5.30 0.00 -10.64
CA ALA A 31 4.88 1.38 -10.86
C ALA A 31 3.84 1.79 -9.81
N PHE A 32 4.03 2.97 -9.21
CA PHE A 32 3.07 3.57 -8.29
C PHE A 32 2.39 4.73 -9.00
N ASN A 33 1.06 4.77 -8.94
CA ASN A 33 0.23 5.80 -9.53
C ASN A 33 -0.35 6.70 -8.41
N GLU A 34 -0.80 7.90 -8.78
CA GLU A 34 -1.59 8.80 -7.90
C GLU A 34 -0.95 9.05 -6.52
N ILE A 35 0.34 9.39 -6.51
CA ILE A 35 1.09 9.54 -5.26
C ILE A 35 0.73 10.87 -4.58
N GLU A 36 0.06 10.79 -3.45
CA GLU A 36 -0.33 11.91 -2.62
C GLU A 36 0.40 11.86 -1.28
N VAL A 37 0.97 12.98 -0.86
CA VAL A 37 1.65 13.10 0.44
C VAL A 37 0.94 14.17 1.26
N GLU A 38 0.53 13.82 2.47
CA GLU A 38 -0.12 14.73 3.41
C GLU A 38 0.49 14.61 4.81
N ALA A 39 0.32 15.64 5.63
CA ALA A 39 0.72 15.57 7.04
C ALA A 39 -0.21 14.60 7.79
N TYR A 40 0.37 13.77 8.67
CA TYR A 40 -0.42 12.86 9.51
C TYR A 40 -0.70 13.50 10.88
N SER A 41 -1.97 13.49 11.30
CA SER A 41 -2.42 14.15 12.53
C SER A 41 -1.78 13.62 13.82
N LYS A 42 -1.20 12.40 13.78
CA LYS A 42 -0.47 11.80 14.91
C LYS A 42 1.05 12.03 14.84
N GLY A 43 1.51 12.92 13.95
CA GLY A 43 2.91 13.17 13.66
C GLY A 43 3.40 12.39 12.44
N GLY A 44 4.37 12.95 11.73
CA GLY A 44 4.90 12.38 10.51
C GLY A 44 4.06 12.67 9.27
N HIS A 45 4.11 11.78 8.27
CA HIS A 45 3.39 11.96 7.00
C HIS A 45 2.60 10.71 6.62
N LYS A 46 1.55 10.91 5.84
CA LYS A 46 0.79 9.85 5.20
C LYS A 46 0.98 9.94 3.70
N VAL A 47 1.32 8.83 3.07
CA VAL A 47 1.47 8.74 1.62
C VAL A 47 0.45 7.75 1.09
N ARG A 48 -0.40 8.19 0.16
CA ARG A 48 -1.29 7.32 -0.59
C ARG A 48 -0.75 7.13 -2.00
N PHE A 49 -0.93 5.94 -2.54
CA PHE A 49 -0.65 5.63 -3.93
C PHE A 49 -1.43 4.39 -4.34
N SER A 50 -1.44 4.12 -5.63
CA SER A 50 -2.08 2.92 -6.16
C SER A 50 -1.12 2.11 -7.02
N VAL A 51 -1.37 0.79 -7.09
CA VAL A 51 -0.59 -0.15 -7.89
C VAL A 51 -1.55 -0.96 -8.76
N ASP A 52 -1.26 -1.02 -10.05
CA ASP A 52 -1.93 -1.94 -10.97
C ASP A 52 -1.10 -3.24 -11.07
N HIS A 53 -1.75 -4.36 -10.82
CA HIS A 53 -1.12 -5.68 -10.90
C HIS A 53 -1.34 -6.35 -12.27
N GLY A 54 -2.02 -5.71 -13.21
CA GLY A 54 -2.14 -6.16 -14.61
C GLY A 54 -3.01 -7.40 -14.82
N THR A 55 -3.72 -7.87 -13.78
CA THR A 55 -4.67 -8.98 -13.84
C THR A 55 -6.12 -8.49 -13.69
N LEU A 56 -7.03 -9.21 -14.32
CA LEU A 56 -8.49 -9.09 -14.15
C LEU A 56 -9.08 -10.25 -13.35
N ASP A 57 -8.28 -11.27 -13.02
CA ASP A 57 -8.70 -12.38 -12.18
C ASP A 57 -8.46 -12.03 -10.71
N TRP A 58 -9.52 -12.06 -9.91
CA TRP A 58 -9.46 -11.68 -8.50
C TRP A 58 -8.58 -12.60 -7.67
N THR A 59 -8.57 -13.91 -7.94
CA THR A 59 -7.75 -14.87 -7.19
C THR A 59 -6.27 -14.60 -7.45
N GLN A 60 -5.91 -14.36 -8.71
CA GLN A 60 -4.56 -13.95 -9.11
C GLN A 60 -4.19 -12.60 -8.49
N MET A 61 -5.14 -11.65 -8.44
CA MET A 61 -4.94 -10.35 -7.81
C MET A 61 -4.57 -10.50 -6.32
N VAL A 62 -5.35 -11.26 -5.56
CA VAL A 62 -5.10 -11.52 -4.14
C VAL A 62 -3.71 -12.12 -3.94
N TYR A 63 -3.35 -13.12 -4.75
CA TYR A 63 -2.04 -13.76 -4.69
C TYR A 63 -0.90 -12.77 -4.99
N ASP A 64 -1.03 -11.97 -6.05
CA ASP A 64 -0.01 -10.99 -6.46
C ASP A 64 0.18 -9.89 -5.41
N VAL A 65 -0.91 -9.44 -4.78
CA VAL A 65 -0.88 -8.45 -3.68
C VAL A 65 -0.20 -9.03 -2.45
N ILE A 66 -0.48 -10.29 -2.10
CA ILE A 66 0.19 -10.96 -0.98
C ILE A 66 1.69 -11.11 -1.27
N LEU A 67 2.08 -11.57 -2.46
CA LEU A 67 3.49 -11.66 -2.87
C LEU A 67 4.18 -10.29 -2.84
N PHE A 68 3.51 -9.26 -3.35
CA PHE A 68 4.00 -7.89 -3.32
C PHE A 68 4.19 -7.39 -1.88
N SER A 69 3.22 -7.62 -1.00
CA SER A 69 3.27 -7.23 0.41
C SER A 69 4.47 -7.85 1.14
N GLN A 70 4.80 -9.11 0.82
CA GLN A 70 5.94 -9.82 1.41
C GLN A 70 7.30 -9.23 1.02
N ARG A 71 7.39 -8.52 -0.11
CA ARG A 71 8.61 -7.76 -0.46
C ARG A 71 8.75 -6.52 0.41
N LEU A 72 7.63 -5.88 0.74
CA LEU A 72 7.61 -4.63 1.50
C LEU A 72 7.75 -4.82 3.01
N GLY A 73 7.40 -5.98 3.52
CA GLY A 73 7.48 -6.29 4.95
C GLY A 73 7.03 -7.71 5.28
N HIS A 74 6.93 -7.99 6.57
CA HIS A 74 6.51 -9.29 7.11
C HIS A 74 5.34 -9.11 8.11
N ARG A 75 4.82 -10.21 8.65
CA ARG A 75 3.76 -10.22 9.68
C ARG A 75 2.52 -9.38 9.30
N TRP A 76 2.05 -9.60 8.07
CA TRP A 76 0.83 -8.97 7.59
C TRP A 76 -0.40 -9.55 8.28
N SER A 77 -1.26 -8.65 8.75
CA SER A 77 -2.61 -9.00 9.16
C SER A 77 -3.52 -8.88 7.95
N ILE A 78 -4.33 -9.91 7.71
CA ILE A 78 -5.34 -9.94 6.66
C ILE A 78 -6.71 -9.79 7.32
N ALA A 79 -7.53 -8.88 6.81
CA ALA A 79 -8.89 -8.65 7.27
C ALA A 79 -9.85 -8.53 6.07
N GLY A 80 -11.15 -8.60 6.35
CA GLY A 80 -12.20 -8.63 5.33
C GLY A 80 -12.52 -10.04 4.84
N GLY A 81 -13.48 -10.14 3.92
CA GLY A 81 -13.81 -11.38 3.22
C GLY A 81 -13.01 -11.46 1.92
N VAL A 82 -11.94 -12.25 1.90
CA VAL A 82 -10.99 -12.35 0.75
C VAL A 82 -11.68 -12.71 -0.57
N GLU A 83 -12.88 -13.28 -0.55
CA GLU A 83 -13.71 -13.53 -1.74
C GLU A 83 -14.14 -12.24 -2.47
N GLU A 84 -14.23 -11.13 -1.75
CA GLU A 84 -14.74 -9.84 -2.24
C GLU A 84 -13.76 -8.68 -2.00
N GLU A 85 -13.04 -8.71 -0.88
CA GLU A 85 -12.15 -7.63 -0.44
C GLU A 85 -10.87 -8.20 0.20
N LEU A 86 -9.74 -7.60 -0.14
CA LEU A 86 -8.47 -7.84 0.53
C LEU A 86 -8.01 -6.59 1.26
N SER A 87 -7.95 -6.65 2.60
CA SER A 87 -7.36 -5.63 3.44
C SER A 87 -6.11 -6.18 4.14
N LEU A 88 -4.97 -5.54 3.91
CA LEU A 88 -3.68 -5.91 4.51
C LEU A 88 -3.16 -4.78 5.39
N THR A 89 -2.57 -5.12 6.53
CA THR A 89 -1.85 -4.15 7.38
C THR A 89 -0.60 -4.77 7.98
N SER A 90 0.52 -4.02 7.99
CA SER A 90 1.72 -4.39 8.73
C SER A 90 2.43 -3.16 9.31
N SER A 91 3.03 -3.34 10.49
CA SER A 91 4.00 -2.42 11.11
C SER A 91 5.43 -2.99 11.13
N HIS A 92 5.65 -4.12 10.46
CA HIS A 92 6.93 -4.81 10.35
C HIS A 92 7.49 -4.69 8.92
N LEU A 93 7.97 -3.50 8.56
CA LEU A 93 8.37 -3.16 7.19
C LEU A 93 9.88 -3.25 6.97
N THR A 94 10.27 -3.52 5.72
CA THR A 94 11.66 -3.61 5.28
C THR A 94 12.34 -2.24 5.19
N VAL A 95 11.57 -1.18 4.93
CA VAL A 95 12.08 0.19 4.76
C VAL A 95 11.94 0.97 6.07
N SER A 96 13.07 1.44 6.61
CA SER A 96 13.09 2.32 7.78
C SER A 96 12.37 3.64 7.51
N GLY A 97 11.73 4.18 8.56
CA GLY A 97 10.92 5.40 8.47
C GLY A 97 9.44 5.15 8.14
N ILE A 98 9.03 3.88 8.04
CA ILE A 98 7.63 3.48 7.93
C ILE A 98 7.16 2.95 9.28
N ILE A 99 6.09 3.53 9.80
CA ILE A 99 5.40 3.08 11.02
C ILE A 99 4.43 1.96 10.66
N MET A 100 3.71 2.13 9.56
CA MET A 100 2.63 1.24 9.15
C MET A 100 2.41 1.34 7.64
N LEU A 101 2.07 0.21 7.04
CA LEU A 101 1.63 0.13 5.66
C LEU A 101 0.30 -0.62 5.62
N THR A 102 -0.66 -0.06 4.89
CA THR A 102 -1.95 -0.70 4.63
C THR A 102 -2.18 -0.83 3.14
N CYS A 103 -2.88 -1.88 2.74
CA CYS A 103 -3.35 -2.10 1.38
C CYS A 103 -4.84 -2.43 1.44
N TRP A 104 -5.59 -1.91 0.47
CA TRP A 104 -6.97 -2.28 0.25
C TRP A 104 -7.22 -2.51 -1.24
N CYS A 105 -7.90 -3.60 -1.56
CA CYS A 105 -8.33 -3.95 -2.91
C CYS A 105 -9.71 -4.59 -2.83
N SER A 106 -10.55 -4.36 -3.83
CA SER A 106 -11.91 -4.92 -3.91
C SER A 106 -12.12 -5.54 -5.28
N HIS A 107 -12.82 -6.68 -5.30
CA HIS A 107 -13.27 -7.36 -6.52
C HIS A 107 -14.35 -6.52 -7.24
N LEU A 108 -15.15 -5.79 -6.47
CA LEU A 108 -16.09 -4.82 -7.00
C LEU A 108 -15.31 -3.52 -7.24
N GLU A 109 -15.00 -3.21 -8.49
CA GLU A 109 -14.55 -1.87 -8.86
C GLU A 109 -15.61 -0.89 -8.35
N HIS A 110 -15.24 0.00 -7.44
CA HIS A 110 -16.10 1.14 -7.12
C HIS A 110 -16.25 1.98 -8.39
N LEU A 111 -17.33 1.74 -9.13
CA LEU A 111 -18.04 2.78 -9.83
C LEU A 111 -18.39 3.85 -8.78
N GLY A 112 -17.52 4.87 -8.69
CA GLY A 112 -17.66 6.19 -8.04
C GLY A 112 -18.59 6.38 -6.83
N GLY A 113 -18.08 7.07 -5.81
CA GLY A 113 -18.95 7.88 -4.95
C GLY A 113 -18.39 8.19 -3.57
N GLY A 114 -18.01 9.46 -3.37
CA GLY A 114 -17.66 10.07 -2.09
C GLY A 114 -17.04 11.45 -2.29
#